data_AF-Q5CYL1-F1
#
_entry.id   AF-Q5CYL1-F1
#
_cell.length_a   1.000
_cell.length_b   1.000
_cell.length_c   1.000
_cell.angle_alpha   90.00
_cell.angle_beta   90.00
_cell.angle_gamma   90.00
#
_symmetry.space_group_name_H-M   'P 1'
#
loop_
_entity.id
_entity.type
_entity.pdbx_description
1 polymer ?
#
loop_
_entity_poly.entity_id
_entity_poly.type
_entity_poly.pdbx_seq_one_letter_code
_entity_poly.pdbx_strand_id
1 'polypeptide(L)'
;ILAGEILQLPIWLARELYSRGFVGIDYPDFLSSKMSNALRTDPCSVDLNNISPYFFQVSVIFLGLLQDELFLKVILESFRSRLEKLFLVSIYLHLPNSSESSKMNNDHTQVFLKSLTSIEKDMLEESSISYFQSANALYCRRVK
;
A
#
# COMPACT_ATOMS: atom_id res chain seq x y z
N ILE A 1 -6.50 -29.72 20.49
CA ILE A 1 -5.37 -29.28 19.64
C ILE A 1 -4.32 -30.36 19.71
N LEU A 2 -4.11 -31.05 18.59
CA LEU A 2 -3.05 -32.05 18.45
C LEU A 2 -1.75 -31.34 18.05
N ALA A 3 -0.61 -31.93 18.40
CA ALA A 3 0.69 -31.41 17.95
C ALA A 3 0.78 -31.49 16.42
N GLY A 4 1.18 -30.40 15.78
CA GLY A 4 1.29 -30.30 14.31
C GLY A 4 -0.02 -30.00 13.59
N GLU A 5 -1.11 -29.69 14.30
CA GLU A 5 -2.37 -29.25 13.70
C GLU A 5 -2.23 -27.83 13.14
N ILE A 6 -2.69 -27.61 11.90
CA ILE A 6 -2.68 -26.30 11.25
C ILE A 6 -3.89 -25.50 11.73
N LEU A 7 -3.64 -24.37 12.37
CA LEU A 7 -4.68 -23.50 12.93
C LEU A 7 -4.70 -22.14 12.23
N GLN A 8 -5.90 -21.65 11.91
CA GLN A 8 -6.08 -20.27 11.50
C GLN A 8 -6.23 -19.39 12.74
N LEU A 9 -5.27 -18.51 12.97
CA LEU A 9 -5.22 -17.63 14.12
C LEU A 9 -5.21 -16.17 13.70
N PRO A 10 -5.90 -15.28 14.43
CA PRO A 10 -5.70 -13.84 14.28
C PRO A 10 -4.24 -13.45 14.56
N ILE A 11 -3.71 -12.48 13.81
CA ILE A 11 -2.30 -12.10 13.87
C ILE A 11 -1.84 -11.66 15.27
N TRP A 12 -2.71 -10.99 16.03
CA TRP A 12 -2.42 -10.54 17.38
C TRP A 12 -2.22 -11.71 18.35
N LEU A 13 -2.96 -12.81 18.16
CA LEU A 13 -2.82 -14.02 18.99
C LEU A 13 -1.63 -14.86 18.53
N ALA A 14 -1.49 -15.03 17.22
CA ALA A 14 -0.39 -15.77 16.62
C ALA A 14 0.97 -15.19 17.06
N ARG A 15 1.10 -13.86 17.11
CA ARG A 15 2.28 -13.15 17.61
C ARG A 15 2.63 -13.53 19.05
N GLU A 16 1.66 -13.51 19.95
CA GLU A 16 1.86 -13.82 21.37
C GLU A 16 2.17 -15.31 21.62
N LEU A 17 1.59 -16.20 20.81
CA LEU A 17 1.86 -17.64 20.92
C LEU A 17 3.22 -18.00 20.31
N TYR A 18 3.59 -17.37 19.19
CA TYR A 18 4.87 -17.58 18.52
C TYR A 18 6.04 -17.09 19.39
N SER A 19 5.91 -15.92 20.02
CA SER A 19 6.95 -15.37 20.92
C SER A 19 7.24 -16.26 22.13
N ARG A 20 6.26 -17.08 22.53
CA ARG A 20 6.36 -18.06 23.63
C ARG A 20 6.72 -19.47 23.17
N GLY A 21 6.89 -19.69 21.87
CA GLY A 21 7.24 -20.99 21.29
C GLY A 21 6.09 -22.01 21.27
N PHE A 22 4.83 -21.57 21.39
CA PHE A 22 3.66 -22.47 21.38
C PHE A 22 3.20 -22.87 19.98
N VAL A 23 3.48 -22.04 18.97
CA VAL A 23 3.06 -22.26 17.58
C VAL A 23 4.20 -21.91 16.63
N GLY A 24 4.27 -22.61 15.49
CA GLY A 24 5.02 -22.15 14.32
C GLY A 24 4.17 -21.20 13.48
N ILE A 25 4.82 -20.39 12.65
CA ILE A 25 4.15 -19.55 11.66
C ILE A 25 4.52 -20.07 10.28
N ASP A 26 3.51 -20.49 9.52
CA ASP A 26 3.69 -20.81 8.12
C ASP A 26 3.87 -19.53 7.30
N TYR A 27 4.75 -19.59 6.31
CA TYR A 27 5.02 -18.46 5.44
C TYR A 27 3.82 -18.21 4.52
N PRO A 28 3.18 -17.03 4.58
CA PRO A 28 1.93 -16.82 3.87
C PRO A 28 2.14 -16.72 2.35
N ASP A 29 1.21 -17.27 1.58
CA ASP A 29 1.30 -17.34 0.11
C ASP A 29 1.48 -15.97 -0.57
N PHE A 30 0.86 -14.92 -0.01
CA PHE A 30 0.97 -13.57 -0.55
C PHE A 30 2.35 -12.94 -0.35
N LEU A 31 3.19 -13.49 0.55
CA LEU A 31 4.59 -13.11 0.69
C LEU A 31 5.51 -13.99 -0.17
N SER A 32 5.01 -14.78 -1.11
CA SER A 32 5.87 -15.67 -1.92
C SER A 32 7.01 -14.96 -2.65
N SER A 33 8.05 -15.73 -3.02
CA SER A 33 9.14 -15.25 -3.88
C SER A 33 8.66 -14.66 -5.21
N LYS A 34 7.55 -15.19 -5.75
CA LYS A 34 6.86 -14.64 -6.92
C LYS A 34 6.36 -13.21 -6.66
N MET A 35 5.74 -12.97 -5.51
CA MET A 35 5.33 -11.62 -5.11
C MET A 35 6.54 -10.69 -4.99
N SER A 36 7.62 -11.16 -4.34
CA SER A 36 8.86 -10.39 -4.20
C SER A 36 9.40 -9.92 -5.55
N ASN A 37 9.43 -10.82 -6.53
CA ASN A 37 9.92 -10.53 -7.87
C ASN A 37 9.00 -9.58 -8.64
N ALA A 38 7.68 -9.74 -8.51
CA ALA A 38 6.71 -8.82 -9.11
C ALA A 38 6.89 -7.39 -8.55
N LEU A 39 7.01 -7.28 -7.23
CA LEU A 39 7.23 -6.01 -6.53
C LEU A 39 8.56 -5.34 -6.88
N ARG A 40 9.63 -6.11 -7.07
CA ARG A 40 10.92 -5.59 -7.54
C ARG A 40 10.89 -5.10 -8.99
N THR A 41 10.00 -5.67 -9.81
CA THR A 41 9.90 -5.36 -11.24
C THR A 41 9.10 -4.08 -11.47
N ASP A 42 7.84 -4.06 -11.03
CA ASP A 42 7.00 -2.86 -11.06
C ASP A 42 5.90 -2.96 -9.99
N PRO A 43 6.08 -2.33 -8.82
CA PRO A 43 5.10 -2.37 -7.73
C PRO A 43 3.80 -1.64 -8.07
N CYS A 44 3.81 -0.72 -9.04
CA CYS A 44 2.63 0.03 -9.46
C CYS A 44 1.71 -0.77 -10.40
N SER A 45 2.20 -1.88 -10.97
CA SER A 45 1.42 -2.78 -11.83
C SER A 45 0.65 -3.85 -11.05
N VAL A 46 1.02 -4.08 -9.78
CA VAL A 46 0.46 -5.15 -8.96
C VAL A 46 -0.85 -4.71 -8.29
N ASP A 47 -1.88 -5.56 -8.37
CA ASP A 47 -3.15 -5.35 -7.67
C ASP A 47 -3.07 -5.80 -6.19
N LEU A 48 -2.51 -4.93 -5.35
CA LEU A 48 -2.34 -5.19 -3.92
C LEU A 48 -3.67 -5.21 -3.16
N ASN A 49 -4.64 -4.40 -3.58
CA ASN A 49 -5.96 -4.34 -2.94
C ASN A 49 -6.73 -5.66 -3.08
N ASN A 50 -6.61 -6.34 -4.23
CA ASN A 50 -7.22 -7.65 -4.43
C ASN A 50 -6.60 -8.76 -3.57
N ILE A 51 -5.31 -8.61 -3.19
CA ILE A 51 -4.64 -9.54 -2.29
C ILE A 51 -5.04 -9.27 -0.84
N SER A 52 -4.89 -8.03 -0.40
CA SER A 52 -5.32 -7.57 0.90
C SER A 52 -5.38 -6.04 0.91
N PRO A 53 -6.51 -5.42 1.34
CA PRO A 53 -6.57 -3.98 1.55
C PRO A 53 -5.52 -3.47 2.55
N TYR A 54 -5.00 -4.34 3.42
CA TYR A 54 -3.99 -4.01 4.43
C TYR A 54 -2.62 -4.61 4.11
N PHE A 55 -2.33 -4.83 2.83
CA PHE A 55 -1.12 -5.52 2.36
C PHE A 55 0.16 -5.00 3.04
N PHE A 56 0.39 -3.69 3.07
CA PHE A 56 1.60 -3.12 3.67
C PHE A 56 1.67 -3.34 5.18
N GLN A 57 0.59 -3.04 5.91
CA GLN A 57 0.56 -3.18 7.37
C GLN A 57 0.77 -4.63 7.80
N VAL A 58 0.09 -5.57 7.13
CA VAL A 58 0.19 -7.00 7.43
C VAL A 58 1.57 -7.53 7.05
N SER A 59 2.12 -7.13 5.90
CA SER A 59 3.44 -7.57 5.45
C SER A 59 4.55 -7.15 6.41
N VAL A 60 4.53 -5.91 6.91
CA VAL A 60 5.51 -5.43 7.90
C VAL A 60 5.46 -6.24 9.18
N ILE A 61 4.25 -6.58 9.66
CA ILE A 61 4.09 -7.40 10.88
C ILE A 61 4.63 -8.81 10.65
N PHE A 62 4.23 -9.48 9.57
CA PHE A 62 4.68 -10.84 9.27
C PHE A 62 6.19 -10.93 9.04
N LEU A 63 6.74 -10.05 8.20
CA LEU A 63 8.17 -10.05 7.90
C LEU A 63 9.02 -9.73 9.13
N GLY A 64 8.52 -8.88 10.04
CA GLY A 64 9.15 -8.65 11.34
C GLY A 64 9.11 -9.87 12.27
N LEU A 65 8.03 -10.67 12.24
CA LEU A 65 7.94 -11.93 13.00
C LEU A 65 8.84 -13.02 12.43
N LEU A 66 8.96 -13.07 11.10
CA LEU A 66 9.77 -14.03 10.36
C LEU A 66 11.25 -13.62 10.24
N GLN A 67 11.59 -12.40 10.68
CA GLN A 67 12.93 -11.81 10.59
C GLN A 67 13.49 -11.76 9.15
N ASP A 68 12.62 -11.56 8.16
CA ASP A 68 12.98 -11.45 6.74
C ASP A 68 13.18 -9.98 6.33
N GLU A 69 14.34 -9.45 6.70
CA GLU A 69 14.74 -8.06 6.41
C GLU A 69 14.90 -7.78 4.91
N LEU A 70 15.25 -8.80 4.12
CA LEU A 70 15.47 -8.64 2.68
C LEU A 70 14.15 -8.38 1.95
N PHE A 71 13.09 -9.12 2.30
CA PHE A 71 11.78 -8.85 1.76
C PHE A 71 11.20 -7.57 2.38
N LEU A 72 11.41 -7.32 3.68
CA LEU A 72 10.92 -6.08 4.29
C LEU A 72 11.42 -4.84 3.54
N LYS A 73 12.69 -4.84 3.12
CA LYS A 73 13.25 -3.79 2.27
C LYS A 73 12.51 -3.65 0.93
N VAL A 74 12.18 -4.76 0.26
CA VAL A 74 11.38 -4.75 -0.97
C VAL A 74 10.01 -4.12 -0.74
N ILE A 75 9.32 -4.49 0.35
CA ILE A 75 8.01 -3.92 0.69
C ILE A 75 8.10 -2.39 0.87
N LEU A 76 9.13 -1.91 1.58
CA LEU A 76 9.34 -0.48 1.80
C LEU A 76 9.67 0.27 0.50
N GLU A 77 10.53 -0.28 -0.35
CA GLU A 77 10.86 0.30 -1.66
C GLU A 77 9.63 0.32 -2.59
N SER A 78 8.83 -0.74 -2.58
CA SER A 78 7.57 -0.81 -3.32
C SER A 78 6.56 0.22 -2.83
N PHE A 79 6.41 0.38 -1.51
CA PHE A 79 5.53 1.38 -0.93
C PHE A 79 5.96 2.78 -1.36
N ARG A 80 7.26 3.09 -1.29
CA ARG A 80 7.80 4.38 -1.74
C ARG A 80 7.50 4.64 -3.22
N SER A 81 7.79 3.69 -4.10
CA SER A 81 7.55 3.85 -5.55
C SER A 81 6.07 4.10 -5.86
N ARG A 82 5.17 3.40 -5.16
CA ARG A 82 3.72 3.60 -5.30
C ARG A 82 3.27 4.95 -4.76
N LEU A 83 3.84 5.43 -3.64
CA LEU A 83 3.56 6.77 -3.11
C LEU A 83 4.02 7.88 -4.07
N GLU A 84 5.18 7.73 -4.71
CA GLU A 84 5.65 8.68 -5.72
C GLU A 84 4.63 8.79 -6.87
N LYS A 85 4.13 7.65 -7.37
CA LYS A 85 3.05 7.63 -8.39
C LYS A 85 1.74 8.20 -7.87
N LEU A 86 1.33 7.85 -6.65
CA LEU A 86 0.11 8.34 -6.01
C LEU A 86 0.12 9.87 -5.90
N PHE A 87 1.24 10.43 -5.45
CA PHE A 87 1.42 11.87 -5.33
C PHE A 87 1.29 12.57 -6.67
N LEU A 88 1.92 12.03 -7.73
CA LEU A 88 1.75 12.56 -9.08
C LEU A 88 0.27 12.55 -9.48
N VAL A 89 -0.40 11.40 -9.36
CA VAL A 89 -1.83 11.26 -9.69
C VAL A 89 -2.68 12.27 -8.91
N SER A 90 -2.41 12.47 -7.62
CA SER A 90 -3.13 13.43 -6.77
C SER A 90 -3.06 14.85 -7.31
N ILE A 91 -1.88 15.31 -7.75
CA ILE A 91 -1.70 16.66 -8.32
C ILE A 91 -2.54 16.81 -9.58
N TYR A 92 -2.50 15.83 -10.46
CA TYR A 92 -3.21 15.90 -11.74
C TYR A 92 -4.72 15.85 -11.60
N LEU A 93 -5.24 15.10 -10.62
CA LEU A 93 -6.69 15.09 -10.33
C LEU A 93 -7.21 16.48 -9.92
N HIS A 94 -6.36 17.34 -9.35
CA HIS A 94 -6.75 18.64 -8.83
C HIS A 94 -6.40 19.83 -9.73
N LEU A 95 -5.66 19.63 -10.83
CA LEU A 95 -5.26 20.72 -11.72
C LEU A 95 -6.35 21.03 -12.76
N PRO A 96 -7.00 22.21 -12.74
CA PRO A 96 -8.29 22.38 -13.42
C PRO A 96 -8.28 22.44 -14.96
N ASN A 97 -7.14 22.56 -15.66
CA ASN A 97 -7.15 23.02 -17.06
C ASN A 97 -5.96 22.58 -17.95
N SER A 98 -5.37 21.41 -17.76
CA SER A 98 -4.46 20.89 -18.79
C SER A 98 -5.23 20.05 -19.80
N SER A 99 -4.97 20.27 -21.09
CA SER A 99 -5.31 19.36 -22.20
C SER A 99 -4.70 17.95 -22.03
N GLU A 100 -3.96 17.73 -20.94
CA GLU A 100 -3.42 16.45 -20.47
C GLU A 100 -4.31 15.74 -19.44
N SER A 101 -5.27 16.42 -18.80
CA SER A 101 -6.28 15.78 -17.94
C SER A 101 -7.07 14.70 -18.70
N SER A 102 -7.41 14.98 -19.96
CA SER A 102 -8.01 14.04 -20.91
C SER A 102 -7.07 12.92 -21.37
N LYS A 103 -5.75 13.13 -21.33
CA LYS A 103 -4.76 12.09 -21.66
C LYS A 103 -4.45 11.16 -20.49
N MET A 104 -4.82 11.51 -19.25
CA MET A 104 -4.52 10.70 -18.07
C MET A 104 -5.73 9.99 -17.45
N ASN A 105 -6.91 10.13 -18.08
CA ASN A 105 -7.92 9.05 -18.17
C ASN A 105 -7.39 7.84 -18.96
N ASN A 106 -6.10 7.51 -18.82
CA ASN A 106 -5.53 6.29 -19.33
C ASN A 106 -5.96 5.15 -18.42
N ASP A 107 -6.35 4.02 -19.04
CA ASP A 107 -6.77 2.80 -18.35
C ASP A 107 -5.78 2.40 -17.24
N HIS A 108 -4.48 2.63 -17.43
CA HIS A 108 -3.44 2.34 -16.44
C HIS A 108 -3.52 3.14 -15.14
N THR A 109 -3.95 4.41 -15.17
CA THR A 109 -4.14 5.21 -13.95
C THR A 109 -5.33 4.69 -13.17
N GLN A 110 -6.43 4.39 -13.88
CA GLN A 110 -7.64 3.86 -13.26
C GLN A 110 -7.42 2.46 -12.66
N VAL A 111 -6.64 1.62 -13.34
CA VAL A 111 -6.21 0.32 -12.81
C VAL A 111 -5.36 0.51 -11.55
N PHE A 112 -4.43 1.46 -11.53
CA PHE A 112 -3.64 1.76 -10.34
C PHE A 112 -4.47 2.29 -9.18
N LEU A 113 -5.43 3.19 -9.43
CA LEU A 113 -6.33 3.71 -8.39
C LEU A 113 -7.19 2.61 -7.76
N LYS A 114 -7.60 1.61 -8.55
CA LYS A 114 -8.32 0.42 -8.04
C LYS A 114 -7.44 -0.50 -7.21
N SER A 115 -6.14 -0.53 -7.47
CA SER A 115 -5.18 -1.37 -6.73
C SER A 115 -4.67 -0.76 -5.42
N LEU A 116 -5.15 0.43 -5.04
CA LEU A 116 -4.72 1.10 -3.81
C LEU A 116 -5.18 0.34 -2.56
N THR A 117 -4.23 0.14 -1.67
CA THR A 117 -4.46 -0.35 -0.30
C THR A 117 -5.19 0.70 0.54
N SER A 118 -5.70 0.30 1.71
CA SER A 118 -6.42 1.19 2.63
C SER A 118 -5.58 2.42 3.00
N ILE A 119 -4.31 2.21 3.38
CA ILE A 119 -3.42 3.31 3.77
C ILE A 119 -3.14 4.26 2.60
N GLU A 120 -3.04 3.76 1.38
CA GLU A 120 -2.83 4.59 0.19
C GLU A 120 -4.08 5.40 -0.17
N LYS A 121 -5.28 4.82 0.01
CA LYS A 121 -6.55 5.53 -0.15
C LYS A 121 -6.68 6.67 0.85
N ASP A 122 -6.41 6.39 2.12
CA ASP A 122 -6.42 7.40 3.19
C ASP A 122 -5.44 8.54 2.86
N MET A 123 -4.22 8.21 2.42
CA MET A 123 -3.22 9.21 2.01
C MET A 123 -3.67 10.04 0.81
N LEU A 124 -4.36 9.44 -0.17
CA LEU A 124 -4.89 10.16 -1.32
C LEU A 124 -5.99 11.15 -0.90
N GLU A 125 -6.91 10.71 -0.04
CA GLU A 125 -7.98 11.56 0.49
C GLU A 125 -7.40 12.74 1.27
N GLU A 126 -6.46 12.50 2.18
CA GLU A 126 -5.80 13.57 2.94
C GLU A 126 -5.03 14.55 2.03
N SER A 127 -4.36 14.04 0.99
CA SER A 127 -3.66 14.88 0.02
C SER A 127 -4.63 15.81 -0.74
N SER A 128 -5.83 15.32 -1.07
CA SER A 128 -6.87 16.09 -1.77
C SER A 128 -7.37 17.26 -0.93
N ILE A 129 -7.62 17.01 0.37
CA ILE A 129 -8.10 18.01 1.33
C ILE A 129 -7.05 19.10 1.52
N SER A 130 -5.79 18.71 1.74
CA SER A 130 -4.68 19.65 1.94
C SER A 130 -4.45 20.54 0.71
N TYR A 131 -4.55 19.96 -0.50
CA TYR A 131 -4.46 20.73 -1.74
C TYR A 131 -5.58 21.76 -1.85
N PHE A 132 -6.82 21.36 -1.60
CA PHE A 132 -7.98 22.26 -1.63
C PHE A 132 -7.87 23.42 -0.63
N GLN A 133 -7.47 23.13 0.61
CA GLN A 133 -7.24 24.14 1.64
C GLN A 133 -6.14 25.13 1.22
N SER A 134 -5.04 24.63 0.67
CA SER A 134 -3.91 25.45 0.20
C SER A 134 -4.31 26.35 -0.97
N ALA A 135 -5.04 25.81 -1.95
CA ALA A 135 -5.55 26.58 -3.08
C ALA A 135 -6.51 27.70 -2.64
N ASN A 136 -7.42 27.41 -1.71
CA ASN A 136 -8.35 28.41 -1.16
C ASN A 136 -7.62 29.49 -0.35
N ALA A 137 -6.63 29.13 0.45
CA ALA A 137 -5.81 30.10 1.18
C ALA A 137 -5.10 31.08 0.24
N LEU A 138 -4.59 30.61 -0.90
CA LEU A 138 -3.99 31.45 -1.93
C LEU A 138 -5.03 32.36 -2.61
N TYR A 139 -6.22 31.84 -2.90
CA TYR A 139 -7.32 32.63 -3.47
C TYR A 139 -7.77 33.75 -2.53
N CYS A 140 -8.02 33.45 -1.26
CA CYS A 140 -8.43 34.43 -0.26
C CYS A 140 -7.37 35.52 -0.02
N ARG A 141 -6.09 35.24 -0.28
CA ARG A 141 -5.00 36.22 -0.17
C ARG A 141 -4.88 37.14 -1.39
N ARG A 142 -5.41 36.74 -2.54
CA ARG A 142 -5.35 37.50 -3.81
C ARG A 142 -6.48 38.52 -3.97
N VAL A 143 -7.56 38.41 -3.19
CA VAL A 143 -8.75 39.29 -3.25
C VAL A 143 -8.66 40.43 -2.23
N LYS A 144 -7.45 40.93 -1.94
CA LYS A 144 -7.23 42.11 -1.09
C LYS A 144 -6.36 43.13 -1.81
#